data_AF-A0AAN2FHU3-F1
#
_entry.id   AF-A0AAN2FHU3-F1
#
_cell.length_a   1.000
_cell.length_b   1.000
_cell.length_c   1.000
_cell.angle_alpha   90.00
_cell.angle_beta   90.00
_cell.angle_gamma   90.00
#
_symmetry.space_group_name_H-M   'P 1'
#
loop_
_entity.id
_entity.type
_entity.pdbx_description
1 polymer ?
#
loop_
_entity_poly.entity_id
_entity_poly.type
_entity_poly.pdbx_seq_one_letter_code
_entity_poly.pdbx_strand_id
1 'polypeptide(L)'
;MKRPLILLCLLLVSGLTQAVELMKWERIPLQIPLTVGQERIVFVNKNVRVGFPPSLNGKVRIQSTGGAVYFDASDAFPVTRIELQDKENGEVILLDVSAAPGKVTREPVKLVYDGEVATATASDRQTVSGDAGGSKSTSSAADAPPARKPPKLSAPLPVVLTRYAAQSLYGPVRTVEPVPGISPVSMKLPSSITTLMPGEPVSVTPMAAWSLLGDSVVALQVRNRSTDKVVLDPRELQGQFETATFQHRWLGRAGTPEDTTVVYLVIQGRPEGAFIAEPVAVMPKTARRAKK
;
A
#
# COMPACT_ATOMS: atom_id res chain seq x y z
N MET A 1 52.59 40.91 15.02
CA MET A 1 51.20 40.70 15.51
C MET A 1 50.41 40.08 14.36
N LYS A 2 50.37 38.74 14.27
CA LYS A 2 49.24 37.87 14.66
C LYS A 2 47.92 38.22 13.94
N ARG A 3 47.69 37.55 12.79
CA ARG A 3 46.46 36.83 12.37
C ARG A 3 46.35 36.74 10.84
N PRO A 4 46.86 35.66 10.23
CA PRO A 4 46.21 35.14 9.03
C PRO A 4 46.19 33.61 9.06
N LEU A 5 45.33 32.99 9.86
CA LEU A 5 45.22 31.52 9.84
C LEU A 5 43.92 30.97 10.43
N ILE A 6 42.81 31.71 10.33
CA ILE A 6 41.51 31.22 10.86
C ILE A 6 40.42 31.19 9.77
N LEU A 7 40.64 31.75 8.58
CA LEU A 7 39.61 31.81 7.54
C LEU A 7 39.68 30.71 6.47
N LEU A 8 40.65 29.78 6.53
CA LEU A 8 40.84 28.72 5.52
C LEU A 8 40.53 27.30 6.05
N CYS A 9 39.82 27.17 7.17
CA CYS A 9 39.50 25.85 7.76
C CYS A 9 38.01 25.49 7.67
N LEU A 10 37.17 26.30 7.03
CA LEU A 10 35.71 26.17 7.03
C LEU A 10 35.11 25.76 5.68
N LEU A 11 35.80 24.93 4.89
CA LEU A 11 35.33 24.56 3.54
C LEU A 11 35.51 23.07 3.16
N LEU A 12 35.77 22.20 4.14
CA LEU A 12 35.93 20.76 3.92
C LEU A 12 35.13 19.95 4.94
N VAL A 13 33.83 20.16 4.97
CA VAL A 13 32.89 19.16 5.51
C VAL A 13 32.10 18.63 4.32
N SER A 14 32.76 17.77 3.53
CA SER A 14 32.08 16.97 2.52
C SER A 14 31.20 15.97 3.26
N GLY A 15 29.90 16.25 3.32
CA GLY A 15 28.93 15.35 3.94
C GLY A 15 28.99 13.98 3.28
N LEU A 16 28.97 12.92 4.10
CA LEU A 16 28.77 11.55 3.64
C LEU A 16 27.40 11.47 2.96
N THR A 17 27.38 11.49 1.64
CA THR A 17 26.16 11.28 0.84
C THR A 17 25.75 9.82 0.99
N GLN A 18 24.75 9.56 1.83
CA GLN A 18 24.11 8.25 1.93
C GLN A 18 23.09 8.15 0.80
N ALA A 19 23.44 7.50 -0.31
CA ALA A 19 22.48 7.20 -1.36
C ALA A 19 21.81 5.84 -1.07
N VAL A 20 20.54 5.73 -1.45
CA VAL A 20 19.76 4.49 -1.34
C VAL A 20 19.54 3.99 -2.77
N GLU A 21 19.95 2.76 -3.04
CA GLU A 21 19.79 2.13 -4.35
C GLU A 21 18.30 1.75 -4.55
N LEU A 22 17.64 2.38 -5.52
CA LEU A 22 16.24 2.10 -5.84
C LEU A 22 16.17 0.96 -6.86
N MET A 23 15.59 -0.18 -6.46
CA MET A 23 15.39 -1.32 -7.34
C MET A 23 13.91 -1.54 -7.58
N LYS A 24 13.50 -1.56 -8.84
CA LYS A 24 12.09 -1.73 -9.21
C LYS A 24 11.73 -3.22 -9.25
N TRP A 25 10.74 -3.63 -8.46
CA TRP A 25 10.21 -5.00 -8.49
C TRP A 25 9.10 -5.12 -9.54
N GLU A 26 9.41 -5.80 -10.64
CA GLU A 26 8.49 -6.07 -11.76
C GLU A 26 8.21 -7.58 -11.92
N ARG A 27 8.34 -8.35 -10.83
CA ARG A 27 8.36 -9.84 -10.86
C ARG A 27 9.58 -10.42 -11.60
N ILE A 28 10.66 -9.64 -11.68
CA ILE A 28 11.96 -10.05 -12.21
C ILE A 28 12.93 -10.20 -11.02
N PRO A 29 13.69 -11.31 -10.91
CA PRO A 29 14.67 -11.50 -9.85
C PRO A 29 15.65 -10.33 -9.72
N LEU A 30 15.76 -9.76 -8.52
CA LEU A 30 16.60 -8.59 -8.25
C LEU A 30 17.99 -9.03 -7.78
N GLN A 31 19.02 -8.49 -8.41
CA GLN A 31 20.41 -8.79 -8.07
C GLN A 31 20.85 -8.00 -6.84
N ILE A 32 21.20 -8.70 -5.76
CA ILE A 32 21.67 -8.09 -4.51
C ILE A 32 23.12 -8.50 -4.27
N PRO A 33 24.11 -7.73 -4.78
CA PRO A 33 25.50 -7.97 -4.47
C PRO A 33 25.83 -7.55 -3.04
N LEU A 34 26.47 -8.44 -2.29
CA LEU A 34 26.95 -8.23 -0.92
C LEU A 34 28.48 -8.16 -0.90
N THR A 35 29.01 -7.56 0.16
CA THR A 35 30.45 -7.53 0.44
C THR A 35 30.70 -8.28 1.73
N VAL A 36 31.67 -9.20 1.70
CA VAL A 36 32.00 -10.05 2.86
C VAL A 36 32.41 -9.17 4.05
N GLY A 37 31.82 -9.45 5.22
CA GLY A 37 32.03 -8.72 6.47
C GLY A 37 31.24 -7.42 6.58
N GLN A 38 30.26 -7.18 5.70
CA GLN A 38 29.41 -5.99 5.72
C GLN A 38 27.93 -6.35 5.63
N GLU A 39 27.13 -5.69 6.46
CA GLU A 39 25.68 -5.80 6.43
C GLU A 39 25.10 -4.89 5.34
N ARG A 40 24.22 -5.45 4.51
CA ARG A 40 23.44 -4.73 3.52
C ARG A 40 21.95 -4.85 3.85
N ILE A 41 21.28 -3.70 3.88
CA ILE A 41 19.85 -3.60 4.21
C ILE A 41 19.04 -3.52 2.91
N VAL A 42 17.96 -4.28 2.84
CA VAL A 42 16.99 -4.26 1.75
C VAL A 42 15.62 -3.88 2.32
N PHE A 43 15.16 -2.66 2.03
CA PHE A 43 13.84 -2.15 2.39
C PHE A 43 12.79 -2.69 1.43
N VAL A 44 12.00 -3.64 1.91
CA VAL A 44 10.92 -4.29 1.16
C VAL A 44 9.58 -3.59 1.39
N ASN A 45 9.44 -2.82 2.49
CA ASN A 45 8.18 -2.15 2.87
C ASN A 45 6.98 -3.11 3.03
N LYS A 46 7.25 -4.42 3.16
CA LYS A 46 6.29 -5.50 3.38
C LYS A 46 6.81 -6.46 4.45
N ASN A 47 5.94 -7.01 5.29
CA ASN A 47 6.35 -7.95 6.32
C ASN A 47 6.56 -9.33 5.70
N VAL A 48 7.83 -9.71 5.47
CA VAL A 48 8.16 -10.93 4.72
C VAL A 48 8.65 -12.08 5.62
N ARG A 49 8.50 -13.30 5.12
CA ARG A 49 9.21 -14.51 5.56
C ARG A 49 10.31 -14.80 4.54
N VAL A 50 11.50 -15.15 5.02
CA VAL A 50 12.64 -15.44 4.14
C VAL A 50 12.78 -16.95 4.00
N GLY A 51 12.73 -17.45 2.77
CA GLY A 51 13.14 -18.82 2.44
C GLY A 51 14.67 -18.91 2.47
N PHE A 52 15.22 -19.85 3.23
CA PHE A 52 16.66 -19.99 3.42
C PHE A 52 17.20 -21.22 2.65
N PRO A 53 17.98 -21.01 1.57
CA PRO A 53 18.65 -22.10 0.85
C PRO A 53 19.74 -22.78 1.70
N PRO A 54 19.81 -24.11 1.76
CA PRO A 54 20.84 -24.83 2.53
C PRO A 54 22.28 -24.51 2.10
N SER A 55 22.48 -24.09 0.84
CA SER A 55 23.80 -23.70 0.28
C SER A 55 24.41 -22.47 0.94
N LEU A 56 23.59 -21.69 1.67
CA LEU A 56 23.97 -20.46 2.35
C LEU A 56 24.27 -20.66 3.85
N ASN A 57 24.13 -21.88 4.37
CA ASN A 57 24.43 -22.19 5.78
C ASN A 57 25.85 -21.77 6.15
N GLY A 58 25.97 -20.95 7.20
CA GLY A 58 27.24 -20.42 7.69
C GLY A 58 27.86 -19.29 6.86
N LYS A 59 27.33 -18.99 5.67
CA LYS A 59 27.91 -17.99 4.75
C LYS A 59 27.24 -16.63 4.80
N VAL A 60 25.96 -16.59 5.14
CA VAL A 60 25.20 -15.34 5.28
C VAL A 60 24.18 -15.47 6.40
N ARG A 61 24.13 -14.43 7.24
CA ARG A 61 23.10 -14.25 8.24
C ARG A 61 22.00 -13.37 7.67
N ILE A 62 20.76 -13.84 7.77
CA ILE A 62 19.59 -13.14 7.25
C ILE A 62 18.63 -12.87 8.39
N GLN A 63 18.21 -11.61 8.52
CA GLN A 63 17.19 -11.21 9.49
C GLN A 63 16.11 -10.40 8.80
N SER A 64 14.84 -10.65 9.12
CA SER A 64 13.72 -9.85 8.62
C SER A 64 12.97 -9.22 9.79
N THR A 65 12.87 -7.89 9.78
CA THR A 65 12.14 -7.13 10.80
C THR A 65 11.59 -5.83 10.23
N GLY A 66 10.37 -5.46 10.61
CA GLY A 66 9.78 -4.15 10.31
C GLY A 66 9.70 -3.79 8.81
N GLY A 67 9.65 -4.77 7.91
CA GLY A 67 9.63 -4.52 6.47
C GLY A 67 11.00 -4.33 5.81
N ALA A 68 12.09 -4.59 6.54
CA ALA A 68 13.45 -4.64 6.02
C ALA A 68 14.03 -6.06 6.16
N VAL A 69 14.94 -6.40 5.25
CA VAL A 69 15.74 -7.62 5.30
C VAL A 69 17.22 -7.24 5.38
N TYR A 70 17.89 -7.77 6.40
CA TYR A 70 19.29 -7.53 6.69
C TYR A 70 20.07 -8.75 6.21
N PHE A 71 21.05 -8.51 5.34
CA PHE A 71 21.95 -9.53 4.82
C PHE A 71 23.36 -9.23 5.30
N ASP A 72 23.94 -10.14 6.08
CA ASP A 72 25.30 -10.04 6.59
C ASP A 72 26.10 -11.23 6.09
N ALA A 73 26.95 -11.01 5.09
CA ALA A 73 27.73 -12.05 4.43
C ALA A 73 29.04 -12.31 5.18
N SER A 74 29.18 -13.50 5.77
CA SER A 74 30.40 -13.95 6.45
C SER A 74 31.45 -14.50 5.48
N ASP A 75 31.02 -15.10 4.36
CA ASP A 75 31.88 -15.71 3.34
C ASP A 75 31.42 -15.37 1.92
N ALA A 76 32.31 -15.55 0.94
CA ALA A 76 31.98 -15.37 -0.47
C ALA A 76 31.13 -16.54 -1.01
N PHE A 77 30.14 -16.24 -1.86
CA PHE A 77 29.28 -17.24 -2.47
C PHE A 77 28.74 -16.80 -3.85
N PRO A 78 28.50 -17.76 -4.77
CA PRO A 78 27.93 -17.45 -6.08
C PRO A 78 26.46 -17.02 -5.97
N VAL A 79 25.92 -16.43 -7.04
CA VAL A 79 24.53 -15.99 -7.10
C VAL A 79 23.58 -17.13 -6.68
N THR A 80 22.86 -16.90 -5.60
CA THR A 80 21.92 -17.84 -4.99
C THR A 80 20.58 -17.15 -4.80
N ARG A 81 19.51 -17.81 -5.26
CA ARG A 81 18.15 -17.27 -5.19
C ARG A 81 17.56 -17.44 -3.79
N ILE A 82 16.98 -16.36 -3.28
CA ILE A 82 16.28 -16.27 -2.00
C ILE A 82 14.87 -15.78 -2.28
N GLU A 83 13.90 -16.44 -1.67
CA GLU A 83 12.49 -16.11 -1.79
C GLU A 83 12.05 -15.32 -0.56
N LEU A 84 11.44 -14.16 -0.78
CA LEU A 84 10.77 -13.40 0.27
C LEU A 84 9.27 -13.52 0.07
N GLN A 85 8.57 -14.17 1.00
CA GLN A 85 7.13 -14.34 0.96
C GLN A 85 6.46 -13.29 1.84
N ASP A 86 5.60 -12.47 1.27
CA ASP A 86 4.75 -11.54 2.02
C ASP A 86 3.78 -12.31 2.94
N LYS A 87 3.75 -11.95 4.22
CA LYS A 87 2.88 -12.58 5.22
C LYS A 87 1.40 -12.18 5.05
N GLU A 88 1.11 -11.07 4.38
CA GLU A 88 -0.25 -10.56 4.25
C GLU A 88 -1.02 -11.20 3.09
N ASN A 89 -0.38 -11.32 1.92
CA ASN A 89 -1.03 -11.78 0.68
C ASN A 89 -0.34 -13.01 0.05
N GLY A 90 0.80 -13.47 0.57
CA GLY A 90 1.56 -14.59 0.03
C GLY A 90 2.35 -14.29 -1.24
N GLU A 91 2.47 -13.03 -1.66
CA GLU A 91 3.29 -12.62 -2.80
C GLU A 91 4.75 -13.03 -2.58
N VAL A 92 5.37 -13.59 -3.62
CA VAL A 92 6.77 -14.04 -3.58
C VAL A 92 7.63 -13.05 -4.36
N ILE A 93 8.63 -12.50 -3.67
CA ILE A 93 9.68 -11.64 -4.23
C ILE A 93 10.95 -12.47 -4.36
N LEU A 94 11.58 -12.42 -5.53
CA LEU A 94 12.78 -13.19 -5.85
C LEU A 94 14.00 -12.28 -5.78
N LEU A 95 14.96 -12.63 -4.92
CA LEU A 95 16.24 -11.96 -4.80
C LEU A 95 17.36 -12.92 -5.20
N ASP A 96 18.20 -12.50 -6.12
CA ASP A 96 19.41 -13.22 -6.50
C ASP A 96 20.59 -12.58 -5.74
N VAL A 97 21.01 -13.25 -4.66
CA VAL A 97 22.00 -12.70 -3.72
C VAL A 97 23.37 -13.31 -4.02
N SER A 98 24.42 -12.51 -3.99
CA SER A 98 25.81 -12.96 -4.14
C SER A 98 26.72 -12.23 -3.16
N ALA A 99 27.86 -12.82 -2.78
CA ALA A 99 28.85 -12.14 -1.96
C ALA A 99 30.25 -12.29 -2.55
N ALA A 100 30.95 -11.15 -2.64
CA ALA A 100 32.34 -11.09 -3.09
C ALA A 100 33.23 -10.41 -2.03
N PRO A 101 34.51 -10.81 -1.90
CA PRO A 101 35.46 -10.09 -1.07
C PRO A 101 35.65 -8.66 -1.59
N GLY A 102 35.68 -7.67 -0.69
CA GLY A 102 35.87 -6.28 -1.07
C GLY A 102 35.86 -5.36 0.14
N LYS A 103 36.22 -4.09 -0.09
CA LYS A 103 36.10 -3.01 0.91
C LYS A 103 34.99 -2.01 0.56
N VAL A 104 34.19 -2.30 -0.46
CA VAL A 104 33.15 -1.40 -0.96
C VAL A 104 31.91 -1.55 -0.09
N THR A 105 31.63 -0.55 0.74
CA THR A 105 30.35 -0.44 1.44
C THR A 105 29.22 -0.29 0.43
N ARG A 106 28.39 -1.32 0.33
CA ARG A 106 27.23 -1.32 -0.55
C ARG A 106 26.09 -0.55 0.08
N GLU A 107 25.46 0.29 -0.72
CA GLU A 107 24.34 1.12 -0.29
C GLU A 107 23.11 0.26 0.03
N PRO A 108 22.26 0.70 0.98
CA PRO A 108 20.97 0.07 1.22
C PRO A 108 20.13 0.05 -0.05
N VAL A 109 19.40 -1.05 -0.26
CA VAL A 109 18.47 -1.20 -1.38
C VAL A 109 17.07 -0.87 -0.90
N LYS A 110 16.29 -0.15 -1.71
CA LYS A 110 14.85 -0.02 -1.51
C LYS A 110 14.11 -0.59 -2.71
N LEU A 111 13.22 -1.55 -2.44
CA LEU A 111 12.32 -2.08 -3.46
C LEU A 111 11.22 -1.05 -3.73
N VAL A 112 11.01 -0.77 -5.01
CA VAL A 112 9.95 0.09 -5.54
C VAL A 112 8.99 -0.79 -6.31
N TYR A 113 7.71 -0.77 -5.91
CA TYR A 113 6.67 -1.55 -6.57
C TYR A 113 6.04 -0.74 -7.71
N ASP A 114 5.48 -1.42 -8.71
CA ASP A 114 4.66 -0.76 -9.74
C ASP A 114 3.55 0.06 -9.07
N GLY A 115 3.61 1.39 -9.26
CA GLY A 115 2.76 2.38 -8.58
C GLY A 115 3.54 3.47 -7.81
N GLU A 116 4.75 3.20 -7.32
CA GLU A 116 5.57 4.17 -6.58
C GLU A 116 6.52 5.01 -7.47
N VAL A 117 6.79 4.56 -8.69
CA VAL A 117 7.80 5.13 -9.62
C VAL A 117 7.53 6.60 -9.98
N ALA A 118 6.26 7.04 -9.97
CA ALA A 118 5.89 8.42 -10.28
C ALA A 118 6.34 9.44 -9.21
N THR A 119 6.67 8.99 -7.99
CA THR A 119 7.02 9.89 -6.88
C THR A 119 8.53 10.18 -6.78
N ALA A 120 9.39 9.32 -7.34
CA ALA A 120 10.84 9.49 -7.22
C ALA A 120 11.44 10.40 -8.31
N THR A 121 10.89 10.41 -9.52
CA THR A 121 11.45 11.18 -10.66
C THR A 121 10.88 12.60 -10.78
N ALA A 122 9.82 12.93 -10.03
CA ALA A 122 9.15 14.23 -10.13
C ALA A 122 9.79 15.35 -9.30
N SER A 123 10.88 15.09 -8.57
CA SER A 123 11.52 16.10 -7.70
C SER A 123 12.67 16.87 -8.36
N ASP A 124 13.04 16.57 -9.62
CA ASP A 124 14.12 17.29 -10.30
C ASP A 124 13.72 17.78 -11.70
N ARG A 125 12.74 18.68 -11.74
CA ARG A 125 12.57 19.57 -12.89
C ARG A 125 12.51 21.01 -12.41
N GLN A 126 13.70 21.54 -12.16
CA GLN A 126 13.94 22.97 -12.08
C GLN A 126 13.54 23.62 -13.42
N THR A 127 12.36 24.25 -13.44
CA THR A 127 11.97 25.16 -14.52
C THR A 127 12.46 26.56 -14.17
N VAL A 128 13.52 26.97 -14.85
CA VAL A 128 14.00 28.36 -14.93
C VAL A 128 13.09 29.12 -15.90
N SER A 129 12.44 30.19 -15.41
CA SER A 129 11.92 31.39 -16.08
C SER A 129 10.95 32.04 -15.08
N GLY A 130 10.93 33.32 -14.70
CA GLY A 130 11.51 34.53 -15.25
C GLY A 130 10.51 35.66 -14.96
N ASP A 131 10.85 36.50 -13.97
CA ASP A 131 10.41 37.89 -13.73
C ASP A 131 9.16 38.23 -12.87
N ALA A 132 9.35 39.35 -12.15
CA ALA A 132 8.44 40.27 -11.44
C ALA A 132 7.99 39.99 -9.98
N GLY A 133 8.81 40.50 -9.05
CA GLY A 133 8.37 41.50 -8.05
C GLY A 133 7.73 41.03 -6.73
N GLY A 134 8.48 41.15 -5.62
CA GLY A 134 7.88 41.16 -4.28
C GLY A 134 8.82 40.74 -3.14
N SER A 135 9.54 41.71 -2.58
CA SER A 135 10.43 41.56 -1.42
C SER A 135 9.67 41.31 -0.10
N LYS A 136 10.09 40.28 0.66
CA LYS A 136 10.61 40.43 2.05
C LYS A 136 11.06 39.08 2.65
N SER A 137 12.36 39.00 2.93
CA SER A 137 13.02 38.20 3.98
C SER A 137 12.41 38.55 5.35
N THR A 138 12.42 37.74 6.42
CA THR A 138 13.40 36.83 7.06
C THR A 138 12.62 36.14 8.20
N SER A 139 12.83 34.89 8.62
CA SER A 139 13.90 34.50 9.55
C SER A 139 13.95 32.98 9.75
N SER A 140 15.16 32.45 9.83
CA SER A 140 15.53 31.08 10.19
C SER A 140 15.25 30.75 11.66
N ALA A 141 14.84 29.53 11.97
CA ALA A 141 15.27 28.78 13.17
C ALA A 141 14.82 27.30 13.14
N ALA A 142 15.75 26.45 13.55
CA ALA A 142 15.60 25.14 14.17
C ALA A 142 15.25 23.91 13.31
N ASP A 143 16.32 23.16 13.07
CA ASP A 143 16.47 21.72 12.93
C ASP A 143 15.35 20.89 13.59
N ALA A 144 14.52 20.27 12.76
CA ALA A 144 13.63 19.17 13.12
C ALA A 144 13.61 18.20 11.93
N PRO A 145 13.59 16.87 12.15
CA PRO A 145 13.60 15.88 11.07
C PRO A 145 12.47 16.22 10.08
N PRO A 146 12.66 16.04 8.76
CA PRO A 146 11.67 16.45 7.78
C PRO A 146 10.39 15.66 8.04
N ALA A 147 9.44 16.29 8.73
CA ALA A 147 8.08 15.84 8.81
C ALA A 147 7.63 15.73 7.35
N ARG A 148 7.41 14.49 6.89
CA ARG A 148 6.86 14.22 5.56
C ARG A 148 5.65 15.12 5.39
N LYS A 149 5.76 16.15 4.57
CA LYS A 149 4.62 17.01 4.24
C LYS A 149 3.52 16.06 3.76
N PRO A 150 2.31 16.09 4.36
CA PRO A 150 1.24 15.24 3.89
C PRO A 150 1.05 15.51 2.39
N PRO A 151 0.92 14.46 1.57
CA PRO A 151 0.71 14.65 0.15
C PRO A 151 -0.49 15.57 -0.05
N LYS A 152 -0.33 16.64 -0.83
CA LYS A 152 -1.44 17.53 -1.14
C LYS A 152 -2.46 16.73 -1.93
N LEU A 153 -3.62 16.50 -1.33
CA LEU A 153 -4.75 15.84 -1.99
C LEU A 153 -5.36 16.79 -3.02
N SER A 154 -5.66 16.29 -4.21
CA SER A 154 -6.30 17.07 -5.29
C SER A 154 -7.79 17.39 -5.02
N ALA A 155 -8.41 16.72 -4.05
CA ALA A 155 -9.82 16.83 -3.68
C ALA A 155 -10.02 16.41 -2.21
N PRO A 156 -11.21 16.60 -1.61
CA PRO A 156 -11.53 16.06 -0.29
C PRO A 156 -11.30 14.55 -0.20
N LEU A 157 -10.91 14.09 0.98
CA LEU A 157 -10.50 12.70 1.21
C LEU A 157 -11.54 11.65 0.76
N PRO A 158 -12.86 11.81 1.05
CA PRO A 158 -13.88 10.86 0.55
C PRO A 158 -13.95 10.79 -0.97
N VAL A 159 -13.72 11.91 -1.67
CA VAL A 159 -13.75 11.98 -3.14
C VAL A 159 -12.55 11.26 -3.74
N VAL A 160 -11.35 11.45 -3.17
CA VAL A 160 -10.13 10.78 -3.62
C VAL A 160 -10.23 9.27 -3.41
N LEU A 161 -10.69 8.85 -2.23
CA LEU A 161 -10.90 7.43 -1.89
C LEU A 161 -11.92 6.77 -2.82
N THR A 162 -13.08 7.41 -3.02
CA THR A 162 -14.14 6.88 -3.90
C THR A 162 -13.66 6.79 -5.35
N ARG A 163 -12.97 7.83 -5.85
CA ARG A 163 -12.40 7.84 -7.21
C ARG A 163 -11.40 6.71 -7.39
N TYR A 164 -10.48 6.54 -6.45
CA TYR A 164 -9.49 5.48 -6.51
C TYR A 164 -10.12 4.09 -6.48
N ALA A 165 -11.10 3.87 -5.61
CA ALA A 165 -11.83 2.60 -5.53
C ALA A 165 -12.57 2.29 -6.84
N ALA A 166 -13.25 3.27 -7.43
CA ALA A 166 -13.94 3.09 -8.71
C ALA A 166 -12.98 2.80 -9.86
N GLN A 167 -11.87 3.54 -9.96
CA GLN A 167 -10.84 3.30 -10.98
C GLN A 167 -10.18 1.94 -10.81
N SER A 168 -9.95 1.49 -9.57
CA SER A 168 -9.33 0.19 -9.30
C SER A 168 -10.22 -1.00 -9.68
N LEU A 169 -11.55 -0.83 -9.59
CA LEU A 169 -12.50 -1.89 -9.94
C LEU A 169 -12.87 -1.92 -11.43
N TYR A 170 -13.04 -0.76 -12.05
CA TYR A 170 -13.59 -0.66 -13.41
C TYR A 170 -12.57 -0.18 -14.45
N GLY A 171 -11.44 0.39 -14.03
CA GLY A 171 -10.41 0.92 -14.90
C GLY A 171 -9.26 -0.07 -15.15
N PRO A 172 -8.61 -0.01 -16.32
CA PRO A 172 -7.31 -0.64 -16.51
C PRO A 172 -6.30 -0.13 -15.48
N VAL A 173 -5.42 -1.01 -14.98
CA VAL A 173 -4.42 -0.68 -13.94
C VAL A 173 -3.58 0.56 -14.29
N ARG A 174 -3.25 0.73 -15.58
CA ARG A 174 -2.50 1.90 -16.10
C ARG A 174 -3.23 3.25 -16.01
N THR A 175 -4.54 3.23 -15.80
CA THR A 175 -5.39 4.44 -15.73
C THR A 175 -5.80 4.80 -14.31
N VAL A 176 -5.43 3.97 -13.33
CA VAL A 176 -5.66 4.26 -11.91
C VAL A 176 -4.73 5.40 -11.51
N GLU A 177 -5.31 6.49 -11.02
CA GLU A 177 -4.56 7.64 -10.55
C GLU A 177 -3.76 7.23 -9.29
N PRO A 178 -2.43 7.40 -9.27
CA PRO A 178 -1.64 7.06 -8.11
C PRO A 178 -1.93 8.05 -6.97
N VAL A 179 -2.41 7.53 -5.84
CA VAL A 179 -2.66 8.33 -4.63
C VAL A 179 -1.60 8.00 -3.58
N PRO A 180 -0.70 8.93 -3.23
CA PRO A 180 0.37 8.65 -2.27
C PRO A 180 -0.18 8.27 -0.90
N GLY A 181 0.29 7.14 -0.37
CA GLY A 181 -0.10 6.65 0.96
C GLY A 181 -1.41 5.86 1.00
N ILE A 182 -2.02 5.56 -0.15
CA ILE A 182 -3.15 4.62 -0.20
C ILE A 182 -2.65 3.18 -0.04
N SER A 183 -3.35 2.40 0.77
CA SER A 183 -3.02 0.99 1.00
C SER A 183 -4.27 0.11 0.95
N PRO A 184 -4.20 -1.12 0.39
CA PRO A 184 -5.29 -2.07 0.49
C PRO A 184 -5.48 -2.51 1.95
N VAL A 185 -6.73 -2.75 2.35
CA VAL A 185 -7.08 -3.16 3.72
C VAL A 185 -7.75 -4.53 3.68
N SER A 186 -7.28 -5.44 4.53
CA SER A 186 -7.94 -6.72 4.75
C SER A 186 -9.25 -6.53 5.52
N MET A 187 -10.37 -6.90 4.91
CA MET A 187 -11.69 -6.79 5.53
C MET A 187 -12.00 -8.07 6.31
N LYS A 188 -12.32 -7.93 7.60
CA LYS A 188 -12.89 -9.02 8.41
C LYS A 188 -14.42 -8.99 8.38
N LEU A 189 -14.97 -8.76 7.19
CA LEU A 189 -16.41 -8.71 6.97
C LEU A 189 -16.94 -10.10 6.58
N PRO A 190 -18.19 -10.43 6.91
CA PRO A 190 -18.83 -11.66 6.45
C PRO A 190 -18.96 -11.64 4.92
N SER A 191 -19.06 -12.82 4.30
CA SER A 191 -19.23 -12.95 2.84
C SER A 191 -20.53 -12.36 2.31
N SER A 192 -21.53 -12.18 3.17
CA SER A 192 -22.78 -11.49 2.87
C SER A 192 -23.16 -10.60 4.05
N ILE A 193 -23.53 -9.35 3.75
CA ILE A 193 -24.00 -8.37 4.74
C ILE A 193 -25.51 -8.22 4.56
N THR A 194 -26.31 -8.76 5.48
CA THR A 194 -27.78 -8.63 5.45
C THR A 194 -28.26 -7.37 6.16
N THR A 195 -27.41 -6.81 7.02
CA THR A 195 -27.76 -5.66 7.86
C THR A 195 -27.65 -4.32 7.16
N LEU A 196 -26.96 -4.21 6.01
CA LEU A 196 -26.70 -2.93 5.35
C LEU A 196 -27.95 -2.28 4.73
N MET A 197 -28.81 -3.09 4.10
CA MET A 197 -30.03 -2.63 3.43
C MET A 197 -31.19 -3.61 3.70
N PRO A 198 -31.67 -3.72 4.95
CA PRO A 198 -32.63 -4.75 5.34
C PRO A 198 -34.01 -4.55 4.71
N GLY A 199 -34.35 -3.32 4.29
CA GLY A 199 -35.63 -3.00 3.65
C GLY A 199 -35.68 -3.33 2.16
N GLU A 200 -34.54 -3.59 1.52
CA GLU A 200 -34.45 -3.81 0.08
C GLU A 200 -34.17 -5.28 -0.25
N PRO A 201 -34.74 -5.85 -1.34
CA PRO A 201 -34.54 -7.24 -1.71
C PRO A 201 -33.18 -7.45 -2.41
N VAL A 202 -32.10 -7.02 -1.77
CA VAL A 202 -30.73 -7.06 -2.31
C VAL A 202 -29.82 -7.96 -1.48
N SER A 203 -28.84 -8.58 -2.12
CA SER A 203 -27.70 -9.20 -1.45
C SER A 203 -26.49 -8.30 -1.56
N VAL A 204 -25.79 -8.10 -0.44
CA VAL A 204 -24.58 -7.27 -0.38
C VAL A 204 -23.37 -8.14 -0.07
N THR A 205 -22.33 -8.05 -0.89
CA THR A 205 -21.10 -8.84 -0.74
C THR A 205 -19.87 -7.92 -0.75
N PRO A 206 -18.97 -8.01 0.25
CA PRO A 206 -17.74 -7.25 0.24
C PRO A 206 -16.79 -7.64 -0.90
N MET A 207 -16.21 -6.65 -1.58
CA MET A 207 -15.26 -6.88 -2.68
C MET A 207 -13.83 -6.49 -2.30
N ALA A 208 -13.62 -5.23 -1.92
CA ALA A 208 -12.30 -4.68 -1.63
C ALA A 208 -12.40 -3.47 -0.69
N ALA A 209 -11.31 -3.17 0.00
CA ALA A 209 -11.18 -1.96 0.80
C ALA A 209 -9.79 -1.34 0.68
N TRP A 210 -9.73 -0.02 0.82
CA TRP A 210 -8.50 0.76 0.83
C TRP A 210 -8.55 1.80 1.94
N SER A 211 -7.38 2.18 2.47
CA SER A 211 -7.25 3.22 3.48
C SER A 211 -6.30 4.31 3.05
N LEU A 212 -6.59 5.53 3.52
CA LEU A 212 -5.76 6.71 3.34
C LEU A 212 -5.98 7.67 4.51
N LEU A 213 -4.88 8.12 5.14
CA LEU A 213 -4.91 9.16 6.19
C LEU A 213 -5.85 8.88 7.39
N GLY A 214 -6.11 7.59 7.68
CA GLY A 214 -6.96 7.19 8.80
C GLY A 214 -8.41 6.89 8.41
N ASP A 215 -8.82 7.21 7.19
CA ASP A 215 -10.12 6.83 6.64
C ASP A 215 -9.98 5.62 5.72
N SER A 216 -11.08 4.89 5.57
CA SER A 216 -11.17 3.74 4.68
C SER A 216 -12.34 3.88 3.73
N VAL A 217 -12.19 3.33 2.54
CA VAL A 217 -13.29 3.11 1.59
C VAL A 217 -13.50 1.62 1.41
N VAL A 218 -14.75 1.19 1.46
CA VAL A 218 -15.16 -0.19 1.26
C VAL A 218 -16.04 -0.25 0.02
N ALA A 219 -15.67 -1.10 -0.93
CA ALA A 219 -16.47 -1.42 -2.10
C ALA A 219 -17.28 -2.69 -1.84
N LEU A 220 -18.60 -2.58 -1.96
CA LEU A 220 -19.52 -3.69 -1.77
C LEU A 220 -20.34 -3.88 -3.05
N GLN A 221 -20.41 -5.12 -3.51
CA GLN A 221 -21.33 -5.51 -4.57
C GLN A 221 -22.75 -5.55 -4.01
N VAL A 222 -23.69 -4.90 -4.69
CA VAL A 222 -25.13 -4.96 -4.38
C VAL A 222 -25.82 -5.63 -5.55
N ARG A 223 -26.52 -6.73 -5.29
CA ARG A 223 -27.22 -7.50 -6.31
C ARG A 223 -28.71 -7.64 -5.97
N ASN A 224 -29.57 -7.36 -6.95
CA ASN A 224 -31.01 -7.49 -6.81
C ASN A 224 -31.44 -8.97 -6.86
N ARG A 225 -32.29 -9.37 -5.92
CA ARG A 225 -32.87 -10.71 -5.81
C ARG A 225 -34.34 -10.76 -6.22
N SER A 226 -34.96 -9.62 -6.46
CA SER A 226 -36.37 -9.49 -6.85
C SER A 226 -36.55 -9.54 -8.38
N THR A 227 -37.80 -9.77 -8.80
CA THR A 227 -38.22 -9.71 -10.21
C THR A 227 -38.46 -8.29 -10.70
N ASP A 228 -38.45 -7.31 -9.79
CA ASP A 228 -38.72 -5.90 -10.09
C ASP A 228 -37.43 -5.09 -10.09
N LYS A 229 -37.49 -3.88 -10.63
CA LYS A 229 -36.36 -2.95 -10.55
C LYS A 229 -36.30 -2.36 -9.15
N VAL A 230 -35.09 -2.21 -8.61
CA VAL A 230 -34.85 -1.59 -7.30
C VAL A 230 -34.14 -0.26 -7.50
N VAL A 231 -34.62 0.80 -6.85
CA VAL A 231 -33.95 2.11 -6.83
C VAL A 231 -33.22 2.22 -5.50
N LEU A 232 -31.91 2.43 -5.55
CA LEU A 232 -31.07 2.46 -4.38
C LEU A 232 -31.02 3.89 -3.83
N ASP A 233 -31.48 4.08 -2.59
CA ASP A 233 -31.32 5.32 -1.85
C ASP A 233 -30.17 5.18 -0.83
N PRO A 234 -29.14 6.05 -0.87
CA PRO A 234 -28.04 6.00 0.10
C PRO A 234 -28.49 6.25 1.54
N ARG A 235 -29.68 6.82 1.76
CA ARG A 235 -30.24 7.10 3.09
C ARG A 235 -30.77 5.85 3.79
N GLU A 236 -31.06 4.79 3.04
CA GLU A 236 -31.54 3.52 3.59
C GLU A 236 -30.39 2.64 4.14
N LEU A 237 -29.14 3.01 3.86
CA LEU A 237 -27.95 2.30 4.32
C LEU A 237 -27.81 2.38 5.84
N GLN A 238 -27.67 1.21 6.47
CA GLN A 238 -27.51 1.08 7.92
C GLN A 238 -26.05 0.89 8.31
N GLY A 239 -25.53 1.80 9.14
CA GLY A 239 -24.15 1.75 9.63
C GLY A 239 -23.60 3.14 9.93
N GLN A 240 -22.29 3.21 10.18
CA GLN A 240 -21.57 4.46 10.46
C GLN A 240 -20.71 4.83 9.25
N PHE A 241 -21.30 5.54 8.29
CA PHE A 241 -20.65 5.93 7.04
C PHE A 241 -20.56 7.46 6.95
N GLU A 242 -19.40 7.97 6.56
CA GLU A 242 -19.22 9.40 6.28
C GLU A 242 -19.83 9.76 4.93
N THR A 243 -19.60 8.92 3.91
CA THR A 243 -20.21 9.07 2.59
C THR A 243 -20.59 7.73 1.99
N ALA A 244 -21.61 7.73 1.13
CA ALA A 244 -22.05 6.57 0.39
C ALA A 244 -22.34 6.95 -1.06
N THR A 245 -21.69 6.28 -2.00
CA THR A 245 -21.85 6.53 -3.44
C THR A 245 -22.14 5.22 -4.16
N PHE A 246 -23.24 5.15 -4.90
CA PHE A 246 -23.51 4.04 -5.80
C PHE A 246 -22.91 4.29 -7.18
N GLN A 247 -22.32 3.26 -7.78
CA GLN A 247 -21.89 3.27 -9.17
C GLN A 247 -23.09 3.52 -10.11
N HIS A 248 -24.19 2.82 -9.84
CA HIS A 248 -25.49 3.04 -10.47
C HIS A 248 -26.57 3.06 -9.40
N ARG A 249 -27.48 4.05 -9.47
CA ARG A 249 -28.57 4.27 -8.50
C ARG A 249 -29.75 3.31 -8.63
N TRP A 250 -29.70 2.38 -9.57
CA TRP A 250 -30.79 1.44 -9.83
C TRP A 250 -30.22 0.08 -10.20
N LEU A 251 -31.01 -0.95 -9.93
CA LEU A 251 -30.74 -2.33 -10.29
C LEU A 251 -31.87 -2.86 -11.17
N GLY A 252 -31.49 -3.53 -12.24
CA GLY A 252 -32.36 -4.31 -13.09
C GLY A 252 -32.92 -5.54 -12.35
N ARG A 253 -33.78 -6.28 -13.03
CA ARG A 253 -34.41 -7.50 -12.47
C ARG A 253 -33.34 -8.57 -12.20
N ALA A 254 -33.55 -9.42 -11.21
CA ALA A 254 -32.64 -10.51 -10.90
C ALA A 254 -32.33 -11.36 -12.15
N GLY A 255 -31.04 -11.64 -12.38
CA GLY A 255 -30.57 -12.42 -13.53
C GLY A 255 -30.33 -11.62 -14.82
N THR A 256 -30.60 -10.31 -14.82
CA THR A 256 -30.19 -9.42 -15.92
C THR A 256 -28.76 -8.91 -15.73
N PRO A 257 -28.03 -8.49 -16.78
CA PRO A 257 -26.71 -7.86 -16.62
C PRO A 257 -26.72 -6.59 -15.77
N GLU A 258 -27.89 -5.99 -15.59
CA GLU A 258 -28.14 -4.77 -14.81
C GLU A 258 -28.52 -5.10 -13.35
N ASP A 259 -28.59 -6.37 -12.95
CA ASP A 259 -29.01 -6.81 -11.61
C ASP A 259 -27.99 -6.49 -10.51
N THR A 260 -26.81 -5.99 -10.89
CA THR A 260 -25.65 -5.80 -10.01
C THR A 260 -25.07 -4.40 -10.15
N THR A 261 -24.73 -3.79 -9.02
CA THR A 261 -23.98 -2.52 -8.93
C THR A 261 -22.98 -2.58 -7.78
N VAL A 262 -22.16 -1.56 -7.63
CA VAL A 262 -21.23 -1.41 -6.51
C VAL A 262 -21.60 -0.16 -5.72
N VAL A 263 -21.54 -0.26 -4.40
CA VAL A 263 -21.58 0.88 -3.49
C VAL A 263 -20.21 1.09 -2.85
N TYR A 264 -19.79 2.34 -2.78
CA TYR A 264 -18.57 2.80 -2.14
C TYR A 264 -18.94 3.50 -0.84
N LEU A 265 -18.49 2.97 0.29
CA LEU A 265 -18.75 3.52 1.61
C LEU A 265 -17.44 4.04 2.20
N VAL A 266 -17.37 5.33 2.47
CA VAL A 266 -16.24 5.95 3.17
C VAL A 266 -16.55 5.98 4.65
N ILE A 267 -15.59 5.58 5.45
CA ILE A 267 -15.68 5.41 6.89
C ILE A 267 -14.43 5.96 7.55
N GLN A 268 -14.59 6.42 8.78
CA GLN A 268 -13.46 6.79 9.62
C GLN A 268 -12.88 5.52 10.27
N GLY A 269 -11.57 5.33 10.18
CA GLY A 269 -10.88 4.19 10.78
C GLY A 269 -11.04 2.90 9.98
N ARG A 270 -11.36 1.80 10.68
CA ARG A 270 -11.36 0.45 10.11
C ARG A 270 -12.78 -0.04 9.73
N PRO A 271 -12.91 -0.82 8.64
CA PRO A 271 -14.18 -1.40 8.18
C PRO A 271 -15.01 -2.09 9.24
N GLU A 272 -14.41 -2.93 10.07
CA GLU A 272 -15.12 -3.77 11.03
C GLU A 272 -15.98 -3.00 12.05
N GLY A 273 -15.66 -1.75 12.35
CA GLY A 273 -16.40 -0.93 13.33
C GLY A 273 -17.61 -0.19 12.75
N ALA A 274 -17.69 -0.07 11.42
CA ALA A 274 -18.71 0.74 10.76
C ALA A 274 -19.98 -0.06 10.40
N PHE A 275 -19.88 -1.38 10.26
CA PHE A 275 -20.99 -2.25 9.92
C PHE A 275 -21.68 -2.80 11.16
N ILE A 276 -23.00 -2.98 11.07
CA ILE A 276 -23.78 -3.63 12.12
C ILE A 276 -23.43 -5.13 12.11
N ALA A 277 -23.32 -5.72 13.30
CA ALA A 277 -23.06 -7.15 13.43
C ALA A 277 -24.19 -7.98 12.83
N GLU A 278 -23.83 -8.95 11.99
CA GLU A 278 -24.83 -9.85 11.40
C GLU A 278 -25.56 -10.67 12.48
N PRO A 279 -26.86 -10.92 12.31
CA PRO A 279 -27.60 -11.77 13.23
C PRO A 279 -27.00 -13.19 13.22
N VAL A 280 -26.89 -13.79 14.39
CA VAL A 280 -26.39 -15.17 14.52
C VAL A 280 -27.32 -16.09 13.74
N ALA A 281 -26.81 -16.67 12.65
CA ALA A 281 -27.56 -17.62 11.85
C ALA A 281 -27.87 -18.86 12.70
N VAL A 282 -29.13 -19.01 13.12
CA VAL A 282 -29.60 -20.25 13.73
C VAL A 282 -29.68 -21.30 12.62
N MET A 283 -28.63 -22.10 12.45
CA MET A 283 -28.68 -23.22 11.51
C MET A 283 -29.78 -24.21 11.97
N PRO A 284 -30.77 -24.53 11.12
CA PRO A 284 -31.73 -25.58 11.45
C PRO A 284 -30.96 -26.90 11.55
N LYS A 285 -31.04 -27.58 12.70
CA LYS A 285 -30.48 -28.92 12.89
C LYS A 285 -30.98 -29.82 11.77
N THR A 286 -30.08 -30.25 10.90
CA THR A 286 -30.38 -31.22 9.85
C THR A 286 -30.89 -32.49 10.51
N ALA A 287 -32.16 -32.82 10.28
CA ALA A 287 -32.76 -34.06 10.77
C ALA A 287 -31.98 -35.24 10.19
N ARG A 288 -31.31 -35.98 11.07
CA ARG A 288 -30.57 -37.20 10.77
C ARG A 288 -31.55 -38.23 10.22
N ARG A 289 -31.55 -38.39 8.89
CA ARG A 289 -32.35 -39.40 8.17
C ARG A 289 -31.96 -40.79 8.69
N ALA A 290 -32.86 -41.45 9.41
CA ALA A 290 -32.70 -42.82 9.84
C ALA A 290 -32.71 -43.74 8.61
N LYS A 291 -31.61 -44.46 8.38
CA LYS A 291 -31.58 -45.61 7.47
C LYS A 291 -32.34 -46.74 8.17
N LYS A 292 -33.39 -47.23 7.52
CA LYS A 292 -34.03 -48.50 7.83
C LYS A 292 -33.62 -49.50 6.74
#